data_AF-A0A3S1MNV7-F1
#
_entry.id   AF-A0A3S1MNV7-F1
#
_cell.length_a   1.000
_cell.length_b   1.000
_cell.length_c   1.000
_cell.angle_alpha   90.00
_cell.angle_beta   90.00
_cell.angle_gamma   90.00
#
_symmetry.space_group_name_H-M   'P 1'
#
loop_
_entity.id
_entity.type
_entity.pdbx_description
1 polymer ?
#
loop_
_entity_poly.entity_id
_entity_poly.type
_entity_poly.pdbx_seq_one_letter_code
_entity_poly.pdbx_strand_id
1 'polypeptide(L)'
;ATFTFDTAKKKLSWNVKYSGLSGPATAAHIHGPAAMGASAGPVIPFKKLKSPIKGSATLTDAQAADLEAGKYYVNVHTAANKDGEIRGQIEKAM
;
A
#
# COMPACT_ATOMS: atom_id res chain seq x y z
N ALA A 1 -5.46 7.51 2.90
CA ALA A 1 -4.11 7.66 2.29
C ALA A 1 -4.25 8.30 0.91
N THR A 2 -3.21 8.92 0.37
CA THR A 2 -3.22 9.48 -0.99
C THR A 2 -2.17 8.77 -1.83
N PHE A 3 -2.56 8.30 -3.01
CA PHE A 3 -1.67 7.69 -4.00
C PHE A 3 -1.78 8.47 -5.31
N THR A 4 -0.66 8.69 -5.98
CA THR A 4 -0.60 9.37 -7.28
C THR A 4 0.25 8.52 -8.20
N PHE A 5 -0.32 8.15 -9.35
CA PHE A 5 0.35 7.32 -10.35
C PHE A 5 0.62 8.11 -11.62
N ASP A 6 1.89 8.30 -11.95
CA ASP A 6 2.33 8.83 -13.25
C ASP A 6 2.44 7.64 -14.21
N THR A 7 1.49 7.53 -15.15
CA THR A 7 1.39 6.41 -16.10
C THR A 7 2.55 6.39 -17.10
N ALA A 8 3.06 7.55 -17.51
CA ALA A 8 4.17 7.64 -18.45
C ALA A 8 5.49 7.17 -17.82
N LYS A 9 5.74 7.56 -16.57
CA LYS A 9 6.94 7.17 -15.83
C LYS A 9 6.76 5.88 -15.02
N LYS A 10 5.54 5.33 -14.99
CA LYS A 10 5.11 4.21 -14.14
C LYS A 10 5.47 4.45 -12.67
N LYS A 11 5.39 5.69 -12.22
CA LYS A 11 5.82 6.08 -10.87
C LYS A 11 4.62 6.22 -9.96
N LEU A 12 4.51 5.32 -9.00
CA LEU A 12 3.55 5.43 -7.90
C LEU A 12 4.19 6.21 -6.75
N SER A 13 3.54 7.28 -6.31
CA SER A 13 3.92 8.06 -5.14
C SER A 13 2.82 8.00 -4.09
N TRP A 14 3.18 8.01 -2.80
CA TRP A 14 2.22 7.85 -1.72
C TRP A 14 2.47 8.79 -0.54
N ASN A 15 1.37 9.11 0.14
CA ASN A 15 1.32 9.73 1.45
C ASN A 15 0.28 8.98 2.30
N VAL A 16 0.74 8.05 3.12
CA VAL A 16 -0.08 7.18 3.96
C VAL A 16 -0.08 7.74 5.38
N LYS A 17 -1.20 8.34 5.77
CA LYS A 17 -1.49 8.71 7.16
C LYS A 17 -2.32 7.61 7.79
N TYR A 18 -1.92 7.19 8.98
CA TYR A 18 -2.67 6.26 9.82
C TYR A 18 -2.59 6.71 11.29
N SER A 19 -3.52 6.20 12.10
CA SER A 19 -3.65 6.41 13.54
C SER A 19 -4.47 5.27 14.14
N GLY A 20 -4.55 5.21 15.48
CA GLY A 20 -5.45 4.26 16.16
C GLY A 20 -5.00 2.81 16.11
N LEU A 21 -3.68 2.57 15.96
CA LEU A 21 -3.12 1.23 16.09
C LEU A 21 -3.15 0.77 17.56
N SER A 22 -3.34 -0.52 17.78
CA SER A 22 -3.29 -1.17 19.09
C SER A 22 -1.89 -1.19 19.71
N GLY A 23 -0.85 -0.86 18.93
CA GLY A 23 0.54 -0.77 19.35
C GLY A 23 1.44 -0.16 18.27
N PRO A 24 2.78 -0.17 18.47
CA PRO A 24 3.71 0.31 17.45
C PRO A 24 3.56 -0.44 16.12
N ALA A 25 3.64 0.29 15.01
CA ALA A 25 3.71 -0.32 13.69
C ALA A 25 5.00 -1.13 13.57
N THR A 26 4.89 -2.41 13.21
CA THR A 26 6.02 -3.34 13.06
C THR A 26 6.41 -3.54 11.60
N ALA A 27 5.45 -3.40 10.68
CA ALA A 27 5.67 -3.41 9.24
C ALA A 27 4.58 -2.63 8.52
N ALA A 28 4.85 -2.22 7.28
CA ALA A 28 3.84 -1.67 6.39
C ALA A 28 4.26 -1.89 4.93
N HIS A 29 3.31 -2.27 4.08
CA HIS A 29 3.56 -2.62 2.70
C HIS A 29 2.42 -2.19 1.79
N ILE A 30 2.72 -2.04 0.50
CA ILE A 30 1.72 -2.21 -0.55
C ILE A 30 1.73 -3.69 -0.94
N HIS A 31 0.58 -4.34 -0.87
CA HIS A 31 0.34 -5.74 -1.20
C HIS A 31 -0.39 -5.87 -2.54
N GLY A 32 -0.28 -7.07 -3.12
CA GLY A 32 -1.04 -7.47 -4.30
C GLY A 32 -0.28 -8.42 -5.23
N PRO A 33 -0.84 -8.71 -6.41
CA PRO A 33 -2.20 -8.38 -6.82
C PRO A 33 -3.24 -9.23 -6.07
N ALA A 34 -4.33 -8.60 -5.62
CA ALA A 34 -5.48 -9.26 -5.01
C ALA A 34 -6.78 -8.54 -5.38
N ALA A 35 -7.86 -9.29 -5.57
CA ALA A 35 -9.20 -8.69 -5.61
C ALA A 35 -9.53 -8.01 -4.26
N MET A 36 -10.52 -7.11 -4.26
CA MET A 36 -11.01 -6.49 -3.03
C MET A 36 -11.47 -7.57 -2.05
N GLY A 37 -11.01 -7.46 -0.80
CA GLY A 37 -11.28 -8.46 0.26
C GLY A 37 -10.34 -9.68 0.27
N ALA A 38 -9.63 -9.96 -0.82
CA ALA A 38 -8.63 -11.04 -0.86
C ALA A 38 -7.25 -10.56 -0.38
N SER A 39 -6.43 -11.49 0.12
CA SER A 39 -5.07 -11.23 0.59
C SER A 39 -4.03 -11.70 -0.43
N ALA A 40 -2.92 -10.98 -0.52
CA ALA A 40 -1.75 -11.35 -1.31
C ALA A 40 -0.46 -10.99 -0.56
N GLY A 41 0.68 -11.45 -1.08
CA GLY A 41 2.00 -11.11 -0.55
C GLY A 41 2.34 -9.62 -0.68
N PRO A 42 3.38 -9.15 0.05
CA PRO A 42 3.86 -7.78 -0.07
C PRO A 42 4.59 -7.57 -1.41
N VAL A 43 4.35 -6.43 -2.04
CA VAL A 43 5.01 -6.01 -3.29
C VAL A 43 6.00 -4.88 -3.04
N ILE A 44 5.62 -3.89 -2.23
CA ILE A 44 6.47 -2.73 -1.93
C ILE A 44 6.58 -2.56 -0.42
N PRO A 45 7.73 -2.89 0.20
CA PRO A 45 7.95 -2.64 1.62
C PRO A 45 8.25 -1.18 1.94
N PHE A 46 7.69 -0.67 3.03
CA PHE A 46 7.98 0.68 3.52
C PHE A 46 9.17 0.66 4.49
N LYS A 47 10.19 1.46 4.18
CA LYS A 47 11.41 1.58 5.01
C LYS A 47 11.20 2.36 6.30
N LYS A 48 10.26 3.30 6.31
CA LYS A 48 9.92 4.14 7.47
C LYS A 48 8.45 3.92 7.78
N LEU A 49 8.17 3.60 9.04
CA LEU A 49 6.82 3.26 9.47
C LEU A 49 6.10 4.46 10.10
N LYS A 50 6.81 5.46 10.65
CA LYS A 50 6.18 6.62 11.30
C LYS A 50 5.23 7.36 10.34
N SER A 51 3.98 7.54 10.78
CA SER A 51 2.96 8.32 10.08
C SER A 51 3.35 9.82 10.01
N PRO A 52 3.21 10.50 8.85
CA PRO A 52 2.86 9.94 7.55
C PRO A 52 4.02 9.17 6.89
N ILE A 53 3.71 8.01 6.30
CA ILE A 53 4.65 7.30 5.44
C ILE A 53 4.59 7.91 4.05
N LYS A 54 5.71 8.50 3.61
CA LYS A 54 5.85 9.09 2.27
C LYS A 54 6.91 8.34 1.47
N GLY A 55 6.66 8.17 0.18
CA GLY A 55 7.61 7.50 -0.71
C GLY A 55 7.11 7.41 -2.14
N SER A 56 7.90 6.74 -2.96
CA SER A 56 7.53 6.40 -4.33
C SER A 56 8.28 5.16 -4.80
N ALA A 57 7.72 4.45 -5.77
CA ALA A 57 8.35 3.35 -6.48
C ALA A 57 8.03 3.46 -7.98
N THR A 58 8.99 3.07 -8.81
CA THR A 58 8.74 2.82 -10.23
C THR A 58 8.22 1.38 -10.37
N LEU A 59 7.11 1.23 -11.06
CA LEU A 59 6.43 -0.04 -11.30
C LEU A 59 6.88 -0.65 -12.63
N THR A 60 6.91 -1.97 -12.67
CA THR A 60 6.92 -2.72 -13.94
C THR A 60 5.58 -2.57 -14.67
N ASP A 61 5.53 -2.95 -15.95
CA ASP A 61 4.29 -2.86 -16.73
C ASP A 61 3.16 -3.73 -16.15
N ALA A 62 3.49 -4.93 -15.68
CA ALA A 62 2.53 -5.81 -15.02
C ALA A 62 1.99 -5.20 -13.71
N GLN A 63 2.88 -4.62 -12.89
CA GLN A 63 2.47 -3.96 -11.64
C GLN A 63 1.63 -2.70 -11.89
N ALA A 64 1.95 -1.94 -12.94
CA ALA A 64 1.14 -0.80 -13.36
C ALA A 64 -0.28 -1.23 -13.76
N ALA A 65 -0.40 -2.28 -14.58
CA ALA A 65 -1.70 -2.82 -14.99
C ALA A 65 -2.52 -3.32 -13.79
N ASP A 66 -1.88 -4.03 -12.84
CA ASP A 66 -2.56 -4.50 -11.64
C ASP A 66 -2.97 -3.37 -10.68
N LEU A 67 -2.14 -2.33 -10.54
CA LEU A 67 -2.48 -1.12 -9.80
C LEU A 67 -3.71 -0.44 -10.42
N GLU A 68 -3.69 -0.26 -11.74
CA GLU A 68 -4.79 0.39 -12.47
C GLU A 68 -6.09 -0.42 -12.45
N ALA A 69 -5.99 -1.74 -12.32
CA ALA A 69 -7.11 -2.64 -12.10
C ALA A 69 -7.59 -2.66 -10.63
N GLY A 70 -7.03 -1.81 -9.75
CA GLY A 70 -7.44 -1.69 -8.35
C GLY A 70 -7.05 -2.90 -7.51
N LYS A 71 -6.04 -3.68 -7.90
CA LYS A 71 -5.66 -4.93 -7.21
C LYS A 71 -4.65 -4.75 -6.08
N TYR A 72 -4.27 -3.52 -5.76
CA TYR A 72 -3.30 -3.21 -4.71
C TYR A 72 -3.96 -2.61 -3.48
N TYR A 73 -3.39 -2.88 -2.32
CA TYR A 73 -3.83 -2.32 -1.05
C TYR A 73 -2.63 -2.00 -0.17
N VAL A 74 -2.73 -0.94 0.62
CA VAL A 74 -1.78 -0.67 1.69
C VAL A 74 -2.21 -1.39 2.95
N ASN A 75 -1.24 -1.96 3.66
CA ASN A 75 -1.45 -2.62 4.94
C ASN A 75 -0.44 -2.11 5.98
N VAL A 76 -0.87 -1.93 7.23
CA VAL A 76 -0.03 -1.59 8.38
C VAL A 76 -0.23 -2.64 9.46
N HIS A 77 0.87 -3.19 9.95
CA HIS A 77 0.90 -4.34 10.86
C HIS A 77 1.34 -3.91 12.26
N THR A 78 0.90 -4.62 13.28
CA THR A 78 1.39 -4.49 14.67
C THR A 78 1.74 -5.87 15.23
N ALA A 79 2.25 -5.91 16.46
CA ALA A 79 2.52 -7.16 17.15
C ALA A 79 1.25 -8.00 17.41
N ALA A 80 0.11 -7.35 17.68
CA ALA A 80 -1.17 -8.01 17.92
C ALA A 80 -1.82 -8.48 16.62
N ASN A 81 -1.62 -7.74 15.52
CA ASN A 81 -2.25 -7.98 14.23
C ASN A 81 -1.18 -8.18 13.14
N LYS A 82 -0.56 -9.37 13.14
CA LYS A 82 0.60 -9.69 12.29
C LYS A 82 0.26 -9.76 10.80
N ASP A 83 -0.95 -10.21 10.45
CA ASP A 83 -1.42 -10.30 9.07
C ASP A 83 -1.91 -8.95 8.51
N GLY A 84 -1.99 -7.93 9.37
CA GLY A 84 -2.42 -6.58 9.05
C GLY A 84 -3.48 -6.08 10.01
N GLU A 85 -3.30 -4.87 10.52
CA GLU A 85 -4.28 -4.22 11.39
C GLU A 85 -5.15 -3.23 10.62
N ILE A 86 -4.53 -2.43 9.75
CA ILE A 86 -5.21 -1.42 8.94
C ILE A 86 -4.96 -1.72 7.48
N ARG A 87 -6.05 -1.86 6.72
CA ARG A 87 -6.04 -2.04 5.26
C ARG A 87 -6.72 -0.87 4.57
N GLY A 88 -6.15 -0.41 3.45
CA GLY A 88 -6.80 0.49 2.50
C GLY A 88 -6.57 0.03 1.07
N GLN A 89 -7.64 -0.26 0.34
CA GLN A 89 -7.55 -0.58 -1.10
C GLN A 89 -7.09 0.66 -1.88
N ILE A 90 -6.26 0.46 -2.90
CA ILE A 90 -5.78 1.51 -3.80
C ILE A 90 -6.57 1.40 -5.10
N GLU A 91 -7.47 2.35 -5.30
CA GLU A 91 -8.37 2.41 -6.45
C GLU A 91 -8.23 3.76 -7.15
N LYS A 92 -8.62 3.82 -8.43
CA LYS A 92 -8.71 5.10 -9.14
C LYS A 92 -9.76 5.96 -8.46
N ALA A 93 -9.46 7.25 -8.26
CA ALA A 93 -10.48 8.20 -7.87
C ALA A 93 -11.56 8.27 -8.95
N MET A 94 -12.83 8.33 -8.54
CA MET A 94 -13.95 8.64 -9.42
C MET A 94 -13.93 10.10 -9.85
#